data_AF-A0A381W399-F1
#
_entry.id   AF-A0A381W399-F1
#
_cell.length_a   1.000
_cell.length_b   1.000
_cell.length_c   1.000
_cell.angle_alpha   90.00
_cell.angle_beta   90.00
_cell.angle_gamma   90.00
#
_symmetry.space_group_name_H-M   'P 1'
#
loop_
_entity.id
_entity.type
_entity.pdbx_description
1 polymer ?
#
loop_
_entity_poly.entity_id
_entity_poly.type
_entity_poly.pdbx_seq_one_letter_code
_entity_poly.pdbx_strand_id
1 'polypeptide(L)'
;MSEEKPSTGKQKQIAISEFFEKNKHFLGFDSLQRAIITAVKESVDNSLDACEEVRILPDIRIEVKRLEGNRVELIAQDNGPGIPRDSIEHVFGKFLLGSRFHAIRQTRGQQGIGITGVVMYSQLTTGAKTRVVSKVKDDATAVFVDLGIDTRKNKAIKSGEIRDTWIDNVTGEEVDHGLRIETVMNAKYQRGRQSVYQYLRMTSIVNPHATITLTVRDKDGGIIEEGHWERTTDTLPRAVKEIKPHPHGIHLGTLQRMLREAEERKMTSFLRHNFSGISMRAAREILEKAGLDESRQPRRIRSEEAQLIVDSFQKVKVLNPPTDCLSPIEDLLIKKGLSKAIDSRFASTVTRDPQVTNGNPFQVEVGLVFGGDLNSDSPIEILRFANRVPLMYQQGGCLLTKALESVDWKRYGLEQPGGRGIPKGPAAVLVHLA
;
A
#
# COMPACT_ATOMS: atom_id res chain seq x y z
N MET A 1 35.48 -12.32 50.55
CA MET A 1 34.28 -12.71 49.78
C MET A 1 33.42 -11.48 49.59
N SER A 2 33.62 -10.78 48.49
CA SER A 2 32.73 -9.72 48.01
C SER A 2 32.25 -10.18 46.65
N GLU A 3 31.08 -10.83 46.61
CA GLU A 3 30.43 -11.22 45.37
C GLU A 3 30.04 -9.96 44.60
N GLU A 4 30.74 -9.70 43.49
CA GLU A 4 30.27 -8.78 42.47
C GLU A 4 28.97 -9.34 41.88
N LYS A 5 27.85 -8.67 42.20
CA LYS A 5 26.58 -8.91 41.51
C LYS A 5 26.77 -8.57 40.02
N PRO A 6 26.42 -9.46 39.09
CA PRO A 6 26.44 -9.12 37.68
C PRO A 6 25.48 -7.95 37.44
N SER A 7 26.00 -6.87 36.86
CA SER A 7 25.20 -5.71 36.50
C SER A 7 24.06 -6.16 35.60
N THR A 8 22.83 -6.00 36.07
CA THR A 8 21.62 -6.14 35.25
C THR A 8 21.77 -5.18 34.07
N GLY A 9 21.99 -5.76 32.88
CA GLY A 9 22.13 -5.01 31.65
C GLY A 9 20.95 -4.04 31.52
N LYS A 10 21.25 -2.75 31.44
CA LYS A 10 20.26 -1.69 31.26
C LYS A 10 19.50 -1.96 29.95
N GLN A 11 18.36 -2.64 30.04
CA GLN A 11 17.40 -2.71 28.94
C GLN A 11 16.89 -1.28 28.70
N LYS A 12 17.46 -0.61 27.70
CA LYS A 12 16.97 0.69 27.23
C LYS A 12 15.94 0.43 26.14
N GLN A 13 14.74 1.00 26.32
CA GLN A 13 13.75 1.05 25.25
C GLN A 13 14.36 1.80 24.05
N ILE A 14 14.48 1.12 22.91
CA ILE A 14 15.08 1.67 21.71
C ILE A 14 14.15 2.77 21.19
N ALA A 15 14.70 3.97 20.94
CA ALA A 15 13.94 5.05 20.34
C ALA A 15 13.56 4.69 18.90
N ILE A 16 12.41 5.17 18.42
CA ILE A 16 11.94 4.83 17.07
C ILE A 16 12.91 5.33 15.99
N SER A 17 13.63 6.42 16.24
CA SER A 17 14.73 6.84 15.35
C SER A 17 15.84 5.81 15.25
N GLU A 18 16.22 5.18 16.36
CA GLU A 18 17.28 4.17 16.36
C GLU A 18 16.80 2.88 15.67
N PHE A 19 15.51 2.53 15.82
CA PHE A 19 14.88 1.49 15.02
C PHE A 19 14.90 1.86 13.52
N PHE A 20 14.49 3.08 13.16
CA PHE A 20 14.45 3.53 11.78
C PHE A 20 15.84 3.56 11.15
N GLU A 21 16.86 4.07 11.85
CA GLU A 21 18.23 4.15 11.38
C GLU A 21 18.84 2.77 11.13
N LYS A 22 18.59 1.80 12.01
CA LYS A 22 19.06 0.42 11.84
C LYS A 22 18.25 -0.34 10.79
N ASN A 23 16.99 0.05 10.53
CA ASN A 23 16.05 -0.66 9.67
C ASN A 23 15.63 0.11 8.40
N LYS A 24 16.43 1.08 7.93
CA LYS A 24 16.13 1.87 6.70
C LYS A 24 15.78 1.00 5.50
N HIS A 25 16.41 -0.17 5.40
CA HIS A 25 16.21 -1.14 4.32
C HIS A 25 14.81 -1.78 4.34
N PHE A 26 14.25 -2.05 5.52
CA PHE A 26 12.89 -2.58 5.65
C PHE A 26 11.83 -1.56 5.22
N LEU A 27 12.14 -0.27 5.35
CA LEU A 27 11.23 0.83 5.05
C LEU A 27 11.38 1.37 3.62
N GLY A 28 12.25 0.78 2.81
CA GLY A 28 12.46 1.21 1.42
C GLY A 28 13.29 2.49 1.28
N PHE A 29 14.10 2.83 2.27
CA PHE A 29 15.03 3.98 2.26
C PHE A 29 16.50 3.54 2.27
N ASP A 30 16.79 2.39 1.65
CA ASP A 30 18.13 1.79 1.54
C ASP A 30 19.10 2.60 0.66
N SER A 31 18.60 3.21 -0.41
CA SER A 31 19.38 3.95 -1.40
C SER A 31 18.75 5.28 -1.75
N LEU A 32 19.56 6.24 -2.20
CA LEU A 32 19.10 7.59 -2.56
C LEU A 32 18.07 7.59 -3.70
N GLN A 33 18.15 6.61 -4.62
CA GLN A 33 17.21 6.48 -5.73
C GLN A 33 15.88 5.87 -5.26
N ARG A 34 15.94 4.83 -4.42
CA ARG A 34 14.74 4.18 -3.89
C ARG A 34 14.02 5.07 -2.88
N ALA A 35 14.71 5.93 -2.14
CA ALA A 35 14.12 6.87 -1.20
C ALA A 35 13.07 7.79 -1.83
N ILE A 36 13.38 8.43 -2.97
CA ILE A 36 12.41 9.30 -3.66
C ILE A 36 11.24 8.52 -4.24
N ILE A 37 11.49 7.32 -4.78
CA ILE A 37 10.43 6.44 -5.30
C ILE A 37 9.49 6.00 -4.18
N THR A 38 10.03 5.60 -3.03
CA THR A 38 9.23 5.24 -1.84
C THR A 38 8.41 6.45 -1.37
N ALA A 39 9.00 7.64 -1.32
CA ALA A 39 8.26 8.83 -0.90
C ALA A 39 7.12 9.20 -1.85
N VAL A 40 7.35 9.13 -3.17
CA VAL A 40 6.30 9.36 -4.17
C VAL A 40 5.23 8.27 -4.08
N LYS A 41 5.64 7.00 -3.96
CA LYS A 41 4.72 5.87 -3.77
C LYS A 41 3.79 6.10 -2.58
N GLU A 42 4.34 6.37 -1.40
CA GLU A 42 3.53 6.55 -0.20
C GLU A 42 2.64 7.80 -0.26
N SER A 43 3.07 8.85 -0.97
CA SER A 43 2.23 10.04 -1.19
C SER A 43 1.05 9.71 -2.11
N VAL A 44 1.33 9.12 -3.28
CA VAL A 44 0.31 8.78 -4.29
C VAL A 44 -0.68 7.74 -3.77
N ASP A 45 -0.20 6.69 -3.10
CA ASP A 45 -1.07 5.63 -2.56
C ASP A 45 -2.06 6.21 -1.53
N ASN A 46 -1.61 7.13 -0.67
CA ASN A 46 -2.48 7.76 0.33
C ASN A 46 -3.48 8.73 -0.32
N SER A 47 -3.05 9.51 -1.31
CA SER A 47 -3.95 10.40 -2.06
C SER A 47 -5.03 9.62 -2.80
N LEU A 48 -4.68 8.51 -3.46
CA LEU A 48 -5.64 7.63 -4.14
C LEU A 48 -6.64 7.02 -3.14
N ASP A 49 -6.15 6.47 -2.03
CA ASP A 49 -7.02 5.89 -1.00
C ASP A 49 -7.98 6.94 -0.42
N ALA A 50 -7.49 8.15 -0.13
CA ALA A 50 -8.29 9.23 0.43
C ALA A 50 -9.38 9.71 -0.54
N CYS A 51 -9.06 9.86 -1.83
CA CYS A 51 -10.04 10.23 -2.85
C CYS A 51 -11.11 9.13 -3.05
N GLU A 52 -10.69 7.87 -3.10
CA GLU A 52 -11.60 6.73 -3.28
C GLU A 52 -12.58 6.56 -2.10
N GLU A 53 -12.13 6.85 -0.87
CA GLU A 53 -12.94 6.77 0.34
C GLU A 53 -14.13 7.75 0.33
N VAL A 54 -13.90 8.99 -0.11
CA VAL A 54 -14.96 10.01 -0.23
C VAL A 54 -15.57 10.11 -1.62
N ARG A 55 -15.25 9.16 -2.51
CA ARG A 55 -15.77 9.07 -3.88
C ARG A 55 -15.48 10.29 -4.76
N ILE A 56 -14.30 10.88 -4.63
CA ILE A 56 -13.78 11.94 -5.50
C ILE A 56 -12.87 11.32 -6.56
N LEU A 57 -12.95 11.81 -7.81
CA LEU A 57 -12.05 11.37 -8.86
C LEU A 57 -10.64 11.98 -8.65
N PRO A 58 -9.60 11.15 -8.46
CA PRO A 58 -8.28 11.65 -8.07
C PRO A 58 -7.62 12.49 -9.17
N ASP A 59 -7.12 13.65 -8.77
CA ASP A 59 -6.16 14.46 -9.50
C ASP A 59 -4.95 14.68 -8.60
N ILE A 60 -3.81 14.12 -9.02
CA ILE A 60 -2.58 14.07 -8.23
C ILE A 60 -1.46 14.73 -9.02
N ARG A 61 -0.82 15.73 -8.40
CA ARG A 61 0.33 16.43 -8.96
C ARG A 61 1.57 16.18 -8.10
N ILE A 62 2.61 15.65 -8.73
CA ILE A 62 3.90 15.37 -8.13
C ILE A 62 4.94 16.30 -8.76
N GLU A 63 5.57 17.13 -7.96
CA GLU A 63 6.72 17.93 -8.36
C GLU A 63 7.98 17.45 -7.64
N VAL A 64 9.06 17.32 -8.38
CA VAL A 64 10.37 16.92 -7.85
C VAL A 64 11.40 17.97 -8.26
N LYS A 65 11.91 18.74 -7.29
CA LYS A 65 12.95 19.74 -7.56
C LYS A 65 14.29 19.27 -7.04
N ARG A 66 15.31 19.27 -7.90
CA ARG A 66 16.69 18.97 -7.49
C ARG A 66 17.28 20.18 -6.77
N LEU A 67 17.85 19.93 -5.59
CA LEU A 67 18.56 20.94 -4.79
C LEU A 67 20.06 20.66 -4.82
N GLU A 68 20.85 21.50 -4.15
CA GLU A 68 22.29 21.30 -4.01
C GLU A 68 22.65 19.98 -3.30
N GLY A 69 23.79 19.40 -3.69
CA GLY A 69 24.22 18.09 -3.22
C GLY A 69 23.28 16.96 -3.66
N ASN A 70 23.04 16.01 -2.74
CA ASN A 70 22.12 14.88 -2.94
C ASN A 70 20.73 15.17 -2.34
N ARG A 71 20.25 16.42 -2.40
CA ARG A 71 18.96 16.80 -1.84
C ARG A 71 17.92 16.99 -2.93
N VAL A 72 16.69 16.60 -2.61
CA VAL A 72 15.53 16.77 -3.47
C VAL A 72 14.38 17.27 -2.63
N GLU A 73 13.66 18.25 -3.16
CA GLU A 73 12.36 18.69 -2.66
C GLU A 73 11.28 17.92 -3.42
N LEU A 74 10.48 17.15 -2.67
CA LEU A 74 9.29 16.47 -3.17
C LEU A 74 8.08 17.28 -2.75
N ILE A 75 7.23 17.59 -3.72
CA ILE A 75 5.92 18.19 -3.47
C ILE A 75 4.87 17.26 -4.06
N ALA A 76 3.93 16.83 -3.24
CA ALA A 76 2.78 16.03 -3.66
C ALA A 76 1.52 16.79 -3.30
N GLN A 77 0.63 16.98 -4.28
CA GLN A 77 -0.65 17.64 -4.10
C GLN A 77 -1.77 16.77 -4.65
N ASP A 78 -2.88 16.70 -3.92
CA ASP A 78 -4.09 16.02 -4.33
C ASP A 78 -5.34 16.88 -4.15
N ASN A 79 -6.42 16.46 -4.80
CA ASN A 79 -7.76 16.99 -4.65
C ASN A 79 -8.63 16.14 -3.70
N GLY A 80 -8.02 15.50 -2.70
CA GLY A 80 -8.73 14.68 -1.72
C GLY A 80 -9.61 15.52 -0.77
N PRO A 81 -10.20 14.89 0.27
CA PRO A 81 -11.06 15.59 1.24
C PRO A 81 -10.32 16.55 2.17
N GLY A 82 -8.98 16.54 2.15
CA GLY A 82 -8.15 17.17 3.17
C GLY A 82 -8.16 16.38 4.49
N ILE A 83 -7.39 16.86 5.45
CA ILE A 83 -7.24 16.28 6.78
C ILE A 83 -7.65 17.35 7.80
N PRO A 84 -8.62 17.08 8.68
CA PRO A 84 -8.98 17.99 9.76
C PRO A 84 -7.77 18.33 10.63
N ARG A 85 -7.67 19.59 11.03
CA ARG A 85 -6.57 20.14 11.83
C ARG A 85 -6.12 19.26 12.99
N ASP A 86 -7.07 18.79 13.80
CA ASP A 86 -6.77 18.03 15.02
C ASP A 86 -6.26 16.61 14.71
N SER A 87 -6.55 16.11 13.52
CA SER A 87 -6.13 14.81 13.02
C SER A 87 -4.77 14.83 12.32
N ILE A 88 -4.29 15.99 11.83
CA ILE A 88 -2.99 16.10 11.13
C ILE A 88 -1.85 15.52 11.97
N GLU A 89 -1.81 15.83 13.27
CA GLU A 89 -0.77 15.32 14.18
C GLU A 89 -0.81 13.79 14.31
N HIS A 90 -2.00 13.21 14.27
CA HIS A 90 -2.21 11.78 14.44
C HIS A 90 -1.81 11.01 13.17
N VAL A 91 -2.15 11.55 12.00
CA VAL A 91 -1.85 10.94 10.70
C VAL A 91 -0.35 10.94 10.41
N PHE A 92 0.33 12.06 10.65
CA PHE A 92 1.76 12.21 10.32
C PHE A 92 2.72 11.91 11.49
N GLY A 93 2.21 11.84 12.72
CA GLY A 93 3.05 11.84 13.93
C GLY A 93 3.09 10.54 14.71
N LYS A 94 2.17 9.60 14.47
CA LYS A 94 2.15 8.31 15.18
C LYS A 94 2.55 7.19 14.23
N PHE A 95 3.74 6.64 14.46
CA PHE A 95 4.19 5.42 13.80
C PHE A 95 3.25 4.26 14.19
N LEU A 96 2.81 3.43 13.22
CA LEU A 96 1.90 2.29 13.42
C LEU A 96 0.47 2.68 13.86
N LEU A 97 0.03 3.90 13.60
CA LEU A 97 -1.38 4.26 13.76
C LEU A 97 -2.09 4.06 12.43
N GLY A 98 -3.08 3.16 12.39
CA GLY A 98 -3.86 2.95 11.19
C GLY A 98 -5.20 2.33 11.54
N SER A 99 -6.29 2.91 11.03
CA SER A 99 -7.60 2.25 10.97
C SER A 99 -7.56 0.93 10.16
N ARG A 100 -6.47 0.71 9.42
CA ARG A 100 -6.23 -0.41 8.49
C ARG A 100 -5.67 -1.68 9.15
N PHE A 101 -5.31 -1.67 10.44
CA PHE A 101 -4.68 -2.82 11.11
C PHE A 101 -5.65 -3.90 11.59
N HIS A 102 -6.91 -3.54 11.84
CA HIS A 102 -7.90 -4.44 12.43
C HIS A 102 -8.89 -5.01 11.41
N ALA A 103 -8.92 -4.42 10.22
CA ALA A 103 -9.84 -4.73 9.14
C ALA A 103 -9.16 -5.54 8.03
N ILE A 104 -9.70 -6.72 7.70
CA ILE A 104 -9.29 -7.44 6.49
C ILE A 104 -10.09 -6.84 5.34
N ARG A 105 -9.43 -6.00 4.56
CA ARG A 105 -9.92 -5.43 3.30
C ARG A 105 -8.73 -5.15 2.39
N GLN A 106 -8.95 -5.14 1.08
CA GLN A 106 -7.90 -4.76 0.15
C GLN A 106 -7.52 -3.28 0.36
N THR A 107 -6.25 -3.01 0.61
CA THR A 107 -5.67 -1.66 0.69
C THR A 107 -4.32 -1.63 -0.01
N ARG A 108 -3.92 -0.45 -0.49
CA ARG A 108 -2.60 -0.21 -1.11
C ARG A 108 -1.48 -0.25 -0.06
N GLY A 109 -1.73 0.27 1.14
CA GLY A 109 -0.81 0.25 2.28
C GLY A 109 -1.24 -0.69 3.41
N GLN A 110 -0.33 -1.55 3.88
CA GLN A 110 -0.60 -2.54 4.95
C GLN A 110 -0.06 -2.15 6.33
N GLN A 111 1.06 -1.42 6.41
CA GLN A 111 1.84 -1.35 7.64
C GLN A 111 1.66 -0.07 8.47
N GLY A 112 0.84 0.89 8.03
CA GLY A 112 0.62 2.15 8.79
C GLY A 112 1.90 2.96 9.06
N ILE A 113 2.94 2.78 8.23
CA ILE A 113 4.26 3.43 8.34
C ILE A 113 4.48 4.45 7.23
N GLY A 114 3.68 4.41 6.15
CA GLY A 114 3.93 5.05 4.86
C GLY A 114 4.43 6.49 4.92
N ILE A 115 3.51 7.45 5.06
CA ILE A 115 3.85 8.87 4.98
C ILE A 115 4.67 9.36 6.18
N THR A 116 4.43 8.80 7.37
CA THR A 116 5.23 9.07 8.59
C THR A 116 6.70 8.68 8.39
N GLY A 117 6.97 7.60 7.65
CA GLY A 117 8.31 7.19 7.27
C GLY A 117 9.02 8.20 6.38
N VAL A 118 8.29 8.85 5.47
CA VAL A 118 8.81 9.94 4.62
C VAL A 118 9.18 11.16 5.46
N VAL A 119 8.29 11.58 6.37
CA VAL A 119 8.56 12.71 7.29
C VAL A 119 9.79 12.41 8.15
N MET A 120 9.90 11.20 8.68
CA MET A 120 11.03 10.77 9.50
C MET A 120 12.34 10.74 8.69
N TYR A 121 12.29 10.21 7.46
CA TYR A 121 13.45 10.18 6.58
C TYR A 121 13.95 11.59 6.23
N SER A 122 13.04 12.51 5.90
CA SER A 122 13.36 13.93 5.67
C SER A 122 14.05 14.52 6.89
N GLN A 123 13.44 14.41 8.08
CA GLN A 123 13.98 14.98 9.30
C GLN A 123 15.37 14.40 9.66
N LEU A 124 15.56 13.08 9.54
CA LEU A 124 16.83 12.44 9.88
C LEU A 124 17.94 12.73 8.87
N THR A 125 17.61 12.98 7.60
CA THR A 125 18.62 13.17 6.55
C THR A 125 18.97 14.62 6.29
N THR A 126 18.02 15.54 6.42
CA THR A 126 18.22 16.96 6.09
C THR A 126 17.93 17.90 7.26
N GLY A 127 17.32 17.40 8.33
CA GLY A 127 16.82 18.23 9.43
C GLY A 127 15.59 19.07 9.07
N ALA A 128 15.12 19.01 7.82
CA ALA A 128 13.98 19.80 7.37
C ALA A 128 12.67 19.24 7.90
N LYS A 129 11.78 20.14 8.32
CA LYS A 129 10.39 19.83 8.63
C LYS A 129 9.61 19.62 7.33
N THR A 130 8.55 18.83 7.40
CA THR A 130 7.63 18.63 6.28
C THR A 130 6.51 19.64 6.38
N ARG A 131 6.34 20.48 5.36
CA ARG A 131 5.25 21.44 5.28
C ARG A 131 4.01 20.73 4.75
N VAL A 132 2.91 20.86 5.47
CA VAL A 132 1.60 20.31 5.10
C VAL A 132 0.61 21.45 4.99
N VAL A 133 -0.06 21.51 3.83
CA VAL A 133 -1.19 22.39 3.58
C VAL A 133 -2.41 21.51 3.41
N SER A 134 -3.46 21.74 4.19
CA SER A 134 -4.69 20.96 4.07
C SER A 134 -5.91 21.85 4.14
N LYS A 135 -6.85 21.59 3.23
CA LYS A 135 -8.15 22.27 3.18
C LYS A 135 -9.24 21.21 3.17
N VAL A 136 -10.14 21.29 4.14
CA VAL A 136 -11.40 20.54 4.14
C VAL A 136 -12.47 21.40 3.48
N LYS A 137 -13.36 20.78 2.71
CA LYS A 137 -14.41 21.49 1.95
C LYS A 137 -15.26 22.41 2.83
N ASP A 138 -15.61 21.94 4.02
CA ASP A 138 -16.46 22.68 4.96
C ASP A 138 -15.71 23.78 5.74
N ASP A 139 -14.38 23.79 5.73
CA ASP A 139 -13.57 24.78 6.42
C ASP A 139 -13.41 26.04 5.56
N ALA A 140 -13.54 27.23 6.15
CA ALA A 140 -13.39 28.50 5.41
C ALA A 140 -11.96 28.79 4.92
N THR A 141 -10.94 28.21 5.56
CA THR A 141 -9.52 28.50 5.29
C THR A 141 -8.70 27.22 5.30
N ALA A 142 -7.60 27.18 4.57
CA ALA A 142 -6.65 26.08 4.64
C ALA A 142 -5.75 26.20 5.87
N VAL A 143 -5.29 25.06 6.38
CA VAL A 143 -4.32 24.97 7.47
C VAL A 143 -2.94 24.71 6.87
N PHE A 144 -2.01 25.61 7.16
CA PHE A 144 -0.59 25.49 6.84
C PHE A 144 0.15 25.13 8.11
N VAL A 145 0.91 24.03 8.11
CA VAL A 145 1.65 23.58 9.29
C VAL A 145 2.96 22.90 8.91
N ASP A 146 4.03 23.22 9.63
CA ASP A 146 5.30 22.51 9.51
C ASP A 146 5.35 21.39 10.57
N LEU A 147 5.54 20.16 10.11
CA LEU A 147 5.56 18.94 10.91
C LEU A 147 6.97 18.39 11.06
N GLY A 148 7.32 18.04 12.30
CA GLY A 148 8.43 17.14 12.63
C GLY A 148 7.94 15.98 13.50
N ILE A 149 8.82 15.06 13.85
CA ILE A 149 8.55 13.92 14.72
C ILE A 149 9.50 13.95 15.93
N ASP A 150 8.93 13.92 17.13
CA ASP A 150 9.67 13.58 18.35
C ASP A 150 9.92 12.07 18.37
N THR A 151 11.15 11.68 18.05
CA THR A 151 11.56 10.29 17.91
C THR A 151 11.61 9.53 19.23
N ARG A 152 11.65 10.24 20.37
CA ARG A 152 11.60 9.64 21.71
C ARG A 152 10.17 9.39 22.15
N LYS A 153 9.25 10.32 21.87
CA LYS A 153 7.85 10.24 22.31
C LYS A 153 6.90 9.64 21.28
N ASN A 154 7.36 9.40 20.04
CA ASN A 154 6.52 8.95 18.92
C ASN A 154 5.30 9.87 18.70
N LYS A 155 5.54 11.18 18.66
CA LYS A 155 4.51 12.20 18.46
C LYS A 155 4.99 13.24 17.46
N ALA A 156 4.07 13.78 16.66
CA ALA A 156 4.41 14.91 15.80
C ALA A 156 4.65 16.17 16.63
N ILE A 157 5.59 17.00 16.18
CA ILE A 157 5.85 18.34 16.67
C ILE A 157 5.34 19.29 15.59
N LYS A 158 4.34 20.12 15.93
CA LYS A 158 3.79 21.16 15.05
C LYS A 158 4.51 22.49 15.28
N SER A 159 4.74 23.23 14.21
CA SER A 159 5.25 24.60 14.25
C SER A 159 4.75 25.40 13.05
N GLY A 160 4.74 26.74 13.16
CA GLY A 160 4.40 27.61 12.03
C GLY A 160 2.96 27.42 11.55
N GLU A 161 2.02 27.20 12.48
CA GLU A 161 0.61 27.01 12.11
C GLU A 161 0.00 28.33 11.66
N ILE A 162 -0.47 28.39 10.42
CA ILE A 162 -1.12 29.55 9.81
C ILE A 162 -2.43 29.09 9.18
N ARG A 163 -3.44 29.97 9.21
CA ARG A 163 -4.69 29.79 8.46
C ARG A 163 -4.77 30.87 7.42
N ASP A 164 -4.90 30.45 6.17
CA ASP A 164 -5.02 31.38 5.05
C ASP A 164 -5.79 30.71 3.90
N THR A 165 -6.12 31.51 2.90
CA THR A 165 -6.69 31.06 1.63
C THR A 165 -5.61 30.29 0.88
N TRP A 166 -5.94 29.09 0.40
CA TRP A 166 -5.00 28.31 -0.40
C TRP A 166 -5.25 28.56 -1.88
N ILE A 167 -4.37 29.35 -2.49
CA ILE A 167 -4.36 29.56 -3.93
C ILE A 167 -3.40 28.56 -4.55
N ASP A 168 -3.85 27.85 -5.57
CA ASP A 168 -3.03 26.95 -6.36
C ASP A 168 -2.06 27.75 -7.23
N ASN A 169 -0.76 27.52 -7.04
CA ASN A 169 0.29 28.21 -7.77
C ASN A 169 0.30 27.89 -9.28
N VAL A 170 -0.38 26.83 -9.71
CA VAL A 170 -0.42 26.41 -11.13
C VAL A 170 -1.64 26.98 -11.84
N THR A 171 -2.83 26.87 -11.25
CA THR A 171 -4.09 27.32 -11.86
C THR A 171 -4.42 28.78 -11.51
N GLY A 172 -3.87 29.30 -10.41
CA GLY A 172 -4.22 30.62 -9.87
C GLY A 172 -5.59 30.66 -9.18
N GLU A 173 -6.24 29.50 -9.02
CA GLU A 173 -7.57 29.38 -8.42
C GLU A 173 -7.48 29.00 -6.93
N GLU A 174 -8.55 29.31 -6.18
CA GLU A 174 -8.67 28.87 -4.79
C GLU A 174 -8.95 27.37 -4.74
N VAL A 175 -8.20 26.65 -3.90
CA VAL A 175 -8.37 25.21 -3.69
C VAL A 175 -9.45 25.00 -2.64
N ASP A 176 -10.60 24.46 -3.07
CA ASP A 176 -11.74 24.20 -2.19
C ASP A 176 -11.48 23.08 -1.17
N HIS A 177 -10.75 22.04 -1.59
CA HIS A 177 -10.38 20.89 -0.79
C HIS A 177 -9.13 20.19 -1.32
N GLY A 178 -8.34 19.61 -0.43
CA GLY A 178 -7.16 18.83 -0.82
C GLY A 178 -6.07 18.79 0.24
N LEU A 179 -4.97 18.15 -0.13
CA LEU A 179 -3.77 18.05 0.68
C LEU A 179 -2.55 18.34 -0.19
N ARG A 180 -1.61 19.14 0.32
CA ARG A 180 -0.30 19.35 -0.27
C ARG A 180 0.78 19.11 0.77
N ILE A 181 1.72 18.25 0.43
CA ILE A 181 2.85 17.86 1.26
C ILE A 181 4.14 18.29 0.55
N GLU A 182 4.98 19.03 1.24
CA GLU A 182 6.28 19.50 0.78
C GLU A 182 7.36 19.04 1.75
N THR A 183 8.33 18.30 1.24
CA THR A 183 9.36 17.68 2.08
C THR A 183 10.71 17.66 1.37
N VAL A 184 11.78 17.89 2.14
CA VAL A 184 13.15 17.96 1.60
C VAL A 184 13.96 16.79 2.15
N MET A 185 14.35 15.87 1.28
CA MET A 185 15.05 14.66 1.69
C MET A 185 16.37 14.47 0.94
N ASN A 186 17.27 13.67 1.53
CA ASN A 186 18.47 13.23 0.85
C ASN A 186 18.12 12.11 -0.14
N ALA A 187 17.99 12.44 -1.42
CA ALA A 187 17.61 11.52 -2.48
C ALA A 187 18.20 11.95 -3.83
N LYS A 188 18.23 11.03 -4.81
CA LYS A 188 18.76 11.30 -6.14
C LYS A 188 17.75 10.89 -7.21
N TYR A 189 17.21 11.88 -7.92
CA TYR A 189 16.36 11.62 -9.08
C TYR A 189 17.19 11.11 -10.26
N GLN A 190 16.81 9.98 -10.85
CA GLN A 190 17.43 9.42 -12.04
C GLN A 190 16.37 8.93 -13.03
N ARG A 191 16.68 9.03 -14.32
CA ARG A 191 15.87 8.46 -15.40
C ARG A 191 16.20 6.99 -15.59
N GLY A 192 15.22 6.22 -16.09
CA GLY A 192 15.40 4.81 -16.44
C GLY A 192 14.25 3.93 -15.97
N ARG A 193 14.48 2.61 -15.98
CA ARG A 193 13.46 1.59 -15.64
C ARG A 193 13.02 1.62 -14.17
N GLN A 194 13.87 2.11 -13.28
CA GLN A 194 13.57 2.26 -11.85
C GLN A 194 13.55 3.76 -11.52
N SER A 195 12.63 4.48 -12.15
CA SER A 195 12.45 5.93 -11.97
C SER A 195 11.07 6.25 -11.43
N VAL A 196 10.91 7.47 -10.91
CA VAL A 196 9.61 8.00 -10.49
C VAL A 196 8.65 8.06 -11.68
N TYR A 197 9.13 8.44 -12.87
CA TYR A 197 8.34 8.45 -14.10
C TYR A 197 7.73 7.06 -14.39
N GLN A 198 8.55 6.00 -14.36
CA GLN A 198 8.07 4.64 -14.61
C GLN A 198 7.08 4.19 -13.53
N TYR A 199 7.31 4.56 -12.26
CA TYR A 199 6.35 4.28 -11.19
C TYR A 199 4.98 4.90 -11.49
N LEU A 200 4.93 6.21 -11.77
CA LEU A 200 3.69 6.92 -12.03
C LEU A 200 3.00 6.43 -13.31
N ARG A 201 3.77 6.10 -14.35
CA ARG A 201 3.26 5.43 -15.56
C ARG A 201 2.56 4.14 -15.19
N MET A 202 3.21 3.25 -14.43
CA MET A 202 2.61 1.99 -13.99
C MET A 202 1.37 2.21 -13.11
N THR A 203 1.41 3.20 -12.20
CA THR A 203 0.26 3.56 -11.36
C THR A 203 -0.94 4.02 -12.20
N SER A 204 -0.70 4.78 -13.26
CA SER A 204 -1.76 5.27 -14.15
C SER A 204 -2.44 4.16 -14.97
N ILE A 205 -1.74 3.05 -15.26
CA ILE A 205 -2.30 1.89 -15.96
C ILE A 205 -3.34 1.19 -15.08
N VAL A 206 -3.05 1.08 -13.78
CA VAL A 206 -3.84 0.30 -12.82
C VAL A 206 -4.90 1.14 -12.10
N ASN A 207 -4.76 2.46 -12.16
CA ASN A 207 -5.75 3.41 -11.64
C ASN A 207 -6.26 4.30 -12.79
N PRO A 208 -7.06 3.74 -13.71
CA PRO A 208 -7.51 4.44 -14.92
C PRO A 208 -8.43 5.62 -14.64
N HIS A 209 -9.01 5.71 -13.44
CA HIS A 209 -9.84 6.81 -12.96
C HIS A 209 -9.05 8.00 -12.41
N ALA A 210 -7.74 7.86 -12.25
CA ALA A 210 -6.87 8.90 -11.69
C ALA A 210 -6.17 9.70 -12.80
N THR A 211 -6.07 11.00 -12.59
CA THR A 211 -5.19 11.89 -13.36
C THR A 211 -3.93 12.14 -12.57
N ILE A 212 -2.78 11.91 -13.20
CA ILE A 212 -1.47 12.03 -12.55
C ILE A 212 -0.60 12.94 -13.40
N THR A 213 -0.03 13.97 -12.77
CA THR A 213 0.94 14.87 -13.40
C THR A 213 2.26 14.82 -12.64
N LEU A 214 3.36 14.74 -13.38
CA LEU A 214 4.73 14.77 -12.89
C LEU A 214 5.46 15.95 -13.52
N THR A 215 6.10 16.77 -12.69
CA THR A 215 7.03 17.82 -13.15
C THR A 215 8.33 17.70 -12.39
N VAL A 216 9.43 17.47 -13.11
CA VAL A 216 10.76 17.36 -12.52
C VAL A 216 11.59 18.57 -12.93
N ARG A 217 12.07 19.34 -11.95
CA ARG A 217 12.89 20.54 -12.17
C ARG A 217 14.33 20.32 -11.73
N ASP A 218 15.27 20.84 -12.51
CA ASP A 218 16.67 20.92 -12.12
C ASP A 218 16.93 22.11 -11.18
N LYS A 219 18.17 22.22 -10.70
CA LYS A 219 18.62 23.32 -9.83
C LYS A 219 18.36 24.70 -10.43
N ASP A 220 18.52 24.82 -11.74
CA ASP A 220 18.34 26.09 -12.47
C ASP A 220 16.87 26.39 -12.79
N GLY A 221 15.94 25.57 -12.29
CA GLY A 221 14.51 25.68 -12.57
C GLY A 221 14.07 25.09 -13.91
N GLY A 222 15.03 24.67 -14.75
CA GLY A 222 14.77 24.00 -16.02
C GLY A 222 14.03 22.68 -15.84
N ILE A 223 13.06 22.40 -16.71
CA ILE A 223 12.25 21.18 -16.66
C ILE A 223 13.06 20.02 -17.25
N ILE A 224 13.35 19.03 -16.40
CA ILE A 224 14.09 17.82 -16.78
C ILE A 224 13.13 16.83 -17.42
N GLU A 225 11.98 16.58 -16.81
CA GLU A 225 11.09 15.52 -17.24
C GLU A 225 9.66 15.86 -16.82
N GLU A 226 8.72 15.62 -17.73
CA GLU A 226 7.30 15.80 -17.48
C GLU A 226 6.56 14.53 -17.84
N GLY A 227 5.53 14.24 -17.08
CA GLY A 227 4.58 13.19 -17.37
C GLY A 227 3.18 13.70 -17.11
N HIS A 228 2.27 13.50 -18.05
CA HIS A 228 0.87 13.81 -17.84
C HIS A 228 0.04 12.61 -18.29
N TRP A 229 -0.73 12.07 -17.35
CA TRP A 229 -1.51 10.85 -17.54
C TRP A 229 -2.96 11.12 -17.17
N GLU A 230 -3.77 11.56 -18.12
CA GLU A 230 -5.21 11.83 -17.95
C GLU A 230 -6.04 10.58 -17.64
N ARG A 231 -7.10 10.72 -16.84
CA ARG A 231 -8.01 9.61 -16.56
C ARG A 231 -8.69 9.12 -17.85
N THR A 232 -8.96 7.82 -17.92
CA THR A 232 -9.65 7.16 -19.06
C THR A 232 -11.08 6.76 -18.73
N THR A 233 -11.47 6.90 -17.46
CA THR A 233 -12.81 6.62 -16.97
C THR A 233 -13.15 7.55 -15.82
N ASP A 234 -14.42 7.93 -15.72
CA ASP A 234 -14.97 8.65 -14.56
C ASP A 234 -15.66 7.70 -13.58
N THR A 235 -15.61 6.39 -13.84
CA THR A 235 -16.15 5.36 -12.95
C THR A 235 -15.13 5.00 -11.88
N LEU A 236 -15.41 5.36 -10.64
CA LEU A 236 -14.60 4.94 -9.51
C LEU A 236 -14.75 3.44 -9.22
N PRO A 237 -13.67 2.78 -8.77
CA PRO A 237 -13.71 1.40 -8.32
C PRO A 237 -14.79 1.09 -7.29
N ARG A 238 -15.18 -0.19 -7.17
CA ARG A 238 -16.11 -0.62 -6.12
C ARG A 238 -15.46 -0.45 -4.75
N ALA A 239 -16.23 0.10 -3.80
CA ALA A 239 -15.79 0.25 -2.43
C ALA A 239 -15.65 -1.14 -1.78
N VAL A 240 -14.48 -1.39 -1.18
CA VAL A 240 -14.20 -2.63 -0.47
C VAL A 240 -14.90 -2.64 0.88
N LYS A 241 -15.49 -3.78 1.22
CA LYS A 241 -16.07 -4.00 2.55
C LYS A 241 -15.09 -4.73 3.44
N GLU A 242 -15.05 -4.35 4.71
CA GLU A 242 -14.31 -5.09 5.72
C GLU A 242 -14.95 -6.45 5.95
N ILE A 243 -14.11 -7.49 5.97
CA ILE A 243 -14.52 -8.85 6.27
C ILE A 243 -13.92 -9.33 7.59
N LYS A 244 -14.63 -10.24 8.23
CA LYS A 244 -14.16 -10.91 9.44
C LYS A 244 -13.04 -11.91 9.08
N PRO A 245 -12.11 -12.16 10.02
CA PRO A 245 -11.11 -13.19 9.82
C PRO A 245 -11.71 -14.56 9.54
N HIS A 246 -11.10 -15.29 8.61
CA HIS A 246 -11.51 -16.66 8.31
C HIS A 246 -10.72 -17.66 9.19
N PRO A 247 -11.35 -18.73 9.69
CA PRO A 247 -10.73 -19.66 10.64
C PRO A 247 -9.42 -20.30 10.14
N HIS A 248 -9.33 -20.62 8.84
CA HIS A 248 -8.13 -21.25 8.27
C HIS A 248 -6.89 -20.33 8.22
N GLY A 249 -7.07 -19.02 8.38
CA GLY A 249 -5.98 -18.03 8.37
C GLY A 249 -5.52 -17.60 9.76
N ILE A 250 -6.10 -18.17 10.81
CA ILE A 250 -5.93 -17.67 12.17
C ILE A 250 -4.85 -18.44 12.91
N HIS A 251 -3.89 -17.68 13.45
CA HIS A 251 -2.84 -18.20 14.31
C HIS A 251 -3.22 -18.07 15.79
N LEU A 252 -2.54 -18.86 16.63
CA LEU A 252 -2.77 -18.89 18.08
C LEU A 252 -2.74 -17.49 18.71
N GLY A 253 -1.74 -16.67 18.37
CA GLY A 253 -1.60 -15.32 18.93
C GLY A 253 -2.78 -14.41 18.60
N THR A 254 -3.29 -14.48 17.36
CA THR A 254 -4.48 -13.72 16.94
C THR A 254 -5.71 -14.20 17.68
N LEU A 255 -5.92 -15.51 17.77
CA LEU A 255 -7.05 -16.09 18.51
C LEU A 255 -7.02 -15.69 19.99
N GLN A 256 -5.86 -15.76 20.65
CA GLN A 256 -5.70 -15.36 22.05
C GLN A 256 -5.99 -13.87 22.29
N ARG A 257 -5.67 -13.00 21.33
CA ARG A 257 -6.05 -11.58 21.40
C ARG A 257 -7.57 -11.44 21.29
N MET A 258 -8.18 -12.07 20.29
CA MET A 258 -9.63 -12.04 20.08
C MET A 258 -10.39 -12.60 21.29
N LEU A 259 -9.92 -13.68 21.91
CA LEU A 259 -10.52 -14.28 23.11
C LEU A 259 -10.47 -13.34 24.33
N ARG A 260 -9.42 -12.52 24.46
CA ARG A 260 -9.29 -11.53 25.54
C ARG A 260 -10.19 -10.32 25.34
N GLU A 261 -10.33 -9.88 24.09
CA GLU A 261 -11.16 -8.73 23.68
C GLU A 261 -12.63 -9.09 23.52
N ALA A 262 -12.96 -10.39 23.43
CA ALA A 262 -14.32 -10.90 23.23
C ALA A 262 -15.34 -10.31 24.22
N GLU A 263 -16.50 -9.91 23.69
CA GLU A 263 -17.64 -9.42 24.46
C GLU A 263 -18.69 -10.51 24.71
N GLU A 264 -18.63 -11.60 23.93
CA GLU A 264 -19.61 -12.68 24.00
C GLU A 264 -19.44 -13.55 25.26
N ARG A 265 -20.57 -13.99 25.80
CA ARG A 265 -20.61 -14.87 26.99
C ARG A 265 -20.39 -16.35 26.67
N LYS A 266 -20.65 -16.77 25.42
CA LYS A 266 -20.61 -18.17 24.98
C LYS A 266 -19.64 -18.33 23.81
N MET A 267 -18.89 -19.43 23.80
CA MET A 267 -17.93 -19.73 22.76
C MET A 267 -18.57 -19.91 21.38
N THR A 268 -19.74 -20.54 21.32
CA THR A 268 -20.50 -20.71 20.06
C THR A 268 -20.86 -19.36 19.43
N SER A 269 -21.26 -18.38 20.26
CA SER A 269 -21.54 -17.02 19.79
C SER A 269 -20.27 -16.29 19.35
N PHE A 270 -19.18 -16.44 20.11
CA PHE A 270 -17.89 -15.86 19.75
C PHE A 270 -17.42 -16.34 18.37
N LEU A 271 -17.43 -17.65 18.12
CA LEU A 271 -17.02 -18.22 16.84
C LEU A 271 -17.89 -17.72 15.67
N ARG A 272 -19.22 -17.65 15.86
CA ARG A 272 -20.14 -17.18 14.82
C ARG A 272 -19.99 -15.67 14.53
N HIS A 273 -19.79 -14.85 15.56
CA HIS A 273 -19.78 -13.40 15.41
C HIS A 273 -18.42 -12.85 15.00
N ASN A 274 -17.32 -13.50 15.35
CA ASN A 274 -15.98 -12.97 15.11
C ASN A 274 -15.30 -13.56 13.87
N PHE A 275 -15.80 -14.68 13.32
CA PHE A 275 -15.21 -15.31 12.15
C PHE A 275 -16.16 -15.34 10.96
N SER A 276 -15.57 -15.25 9.77
CA SER A 276 -16.30 -15.42 8.52
C SER A 276 -16.55 -16.89 8.21
N GLY A 277 -17.70 -17.18 7.58
CA GLY A 277 -18.04 -18.53 7.12
C GLY A 277 -18.46 -19.54 8.20
N ILE A 278 -18.48 -19.17 9.48
CA ILE A 278 -18.90 -20.06 10.57
C ILE A 278 -20.42 -20.04 10.76
N SER A 279 -21.05 -21.19 10.46
CA SER A 279 -22.43 -21.47 10.86
C SER A 279 -22.50 -21.98 12.31
N MET A 280 -23.69 -21.95 12.92
CA MET A 280 -23.89 -22.55 14.25
C MET A 280 -23.51 -24.04 14.30
N ARG A 281 -23.70 -24.78 13.20
CA ARG A 281 -23.32 -26.19 13.10
C ARG A 281 -21.80 -26.35 13.09
N ALA A 282 -21.11 -25.56 12.27
CA ALA A 282 -19.64 -25.56 12.21
C ALA A 282 -19.01 -25.14 13.54
N ALA A 283 -19.57 -24.14 14.23
CA ALA A 283 -19.10 -23.72 15.54
C ALA A 283 -19.17 -24.86 16.58
N ARG A 284 -20.26 -25.63 16.58
CA ARG A 284 -20.40 -26.80 17.47
C ARG A 284 -19.40 -27.91 17.13
N GLU A 285 -19.24 -28.22 15.85
CA GLU A 285 -18.30 -29.25 15.40
C GLU A 285 -16.84 -28.89 15.76
N ILE A 286 -16.48 -27.61 15.66
CA ILE A 286 -15.15 -27.10 16.08
C ILE A 286 -14.94 -27.32 17.58
N LEU A 287 -15.95 -27.01 18.40
CA LEU A 287 -15.84 -27.13 19.86
C LEU A 287 -15.85 -28.60 20.32
N GLU A 288 -16.63 -29.45 19.68
CA GLU A 288 -16.65 -30.88 19.92
C GLU A 288 -15.28 -31.51 19.64
N LYS A 289 -14.67 -31.19 18.49
CA LYS A 289 -13.31 -31.66 18.14
C LYS A 289 -12.22 -31.10 19.06
N ALA A 290 -12.42 -29.89 19.60
CA ALA A 290 -11.51 -29.27 20.56
C ALA A 290 -11.73 -29.76 22.00
N GLY A 291 -12.79 -30.54 22.28
CA GLY A 291 -13.13 -31.00 23.63
C GLY A 291 -13.62 -29.89 24.56
N LEU A 292 -14.27 -28.86 24.01
CA LEU A 292 -14.71 -27.67 24.74
C LEU A 292 -16.24 -27.55 24.81
N ASP A 293 -16.75 -27.12 25.96
CA ASP A 293 -18.18 -26.87 26.16
C ASP A 293 -18.66 -25.61 25.41
N GLU A 294 -19.84 -25.69 24.79
CA GLU A 294 -20.49 -24.60 24.04
C GLU A 294 -20.71 -23.33 24.87
N SER A 295 -20.95 -23.51 26.17
CA SER A 295 -21.28 -22.45 27.13
C SER A 295 -20.06 -21.78 27.75
N ARG A 296 -18.85 -22.28 27.44
CA ARG A 296 -17.61 -21.76 28.04
C ARG A 296 -17.36 -20.32 27.62
N GLN A 297 -16.87 -19.53 28.56
CA GLN A 297 -16.59 -18.11 28.33
C GLN A 297 -15.28 -17.94 27.53
N PRO A 298 -15.29 -17.15 26.44
CA PRO A 298 -14.10 -16.88 25.62
C PRO A 298 -12.88 -16.40 26.41
N ARG A 299 -13.08 -15.46 27.35
CA ARG A 299 -12.01 -14.88 28.17
C ARG A 299 -11.34 -15.86 29.14
N ARG A 300 -11.95 -17.04 29.37
CA ARG A 300 -11.46 -18.06 30.31
C ARG A 300 -10.76 -19.23 29.62
N ILE A 301 -10.59 -19.19 28.31
CA ILE A 301 -9.88 -20.22 27.54
C ILE A 301 -8.37 -20.09 27.79
N ARG A 302 -7.74 -21.22 28.10
CA ARG A 302 -6.29 -21.32 28.29
C ARG A 302 -5.57 -21.41 26.95
N SER A 303 -4.27 -21.11 26.93
CA SER A 303 -3.45 -21.17 25.72
C SER A 303 -3.45 -22.55 25.05
N GLU A 304 -3.41 -23.62 25.85
CA GLU A 304 -3.45 -25.01 25.37
C GLU A 304 -4.79 -25.33 24.68
N GLU A 305 -5.90 -24.88 25.29
CA GLU A 305 -7.24 -25.03 24.73
C GLU A 305 -7.41 -24.21 23.44
N ALA A 306 -6.82 -23.02 23.38
CA ALA A 306 -6.82 -22.20 22.17
C ALA A 306 -6.04 -22.87 21.03
N GLN A 307 -4.96 -23.61 21.32
CA GLN A 307 -4.25 -24.38 20.30
C GLN A 307 -5.14 -25.49 19.71
N LEU A 308 -5.88 -26.20 20.56
CA LEU A 308 -6.83 -27.23 20.10
C LEU A 308 -7.92 -26.66 19.18
N ILE A 309 -8.38 -25.43 19.45
CA ILE A 309 -9.33 -24.73 18.58
C ILE A 309 -8.70 -24.44 17.21
N VAL A 310 -7.47 -23.92 17.17
CA VAL A 310 -6.74 -23.64 15.91
C VAL A 310 -6.54 -24.91 15.09
N ASP A 311 -6.15 -26.00 15.73
CA ASP A 311 -5.97 -27.29 15.06
C ASP A 311 -7.31 -27.83 14.53
N SER A 312 -8.41 -27.53 15.21
CA SER A 312 -9.77 -27.91 14.80
C SER A 312 -10.27 -27.09 13.61
N PHE A 313 -9.86 -25.82 13.48
CA PHE A 313 -10.21 -24.99 12.32
C PHE A 313 -9.77 -25.63 11.00
N GLN A 314 -8.58 -26.22 10.94
CA GLN A 314 -8.07 -26.88 9.73
C GLN A 314 -8.82 -28.19 9.39
N LYS A 315 -9.44 -28.82 10.38
CA LYS A 315 -10.14 -30.11 10.22
C LYS A 315 -11.62 -29.98 9.89
N VAL A 316 -12.23 -28.81 10.13
CA VAL A 316 -13.65 -28.56 9.89
C VAL A 316 -13.81 -27.83 8.56
N LYS A 317 -14.80 -28.27 7.76
CA LYS A 317 -15.17 -27.58 6.53
C LYS A 317 -15.97 -26.33 6.87
N VAL A 318 -15.40 -25.17 6.57
CA VAL A 318 -16.02 -23.86 6.75
C VAL A 318 -16.36 -23.30 5.37
N LEU A 319 -17.39 -22.43 5.30
CA LEU A 319 -17.73 -21.74 4.06
C LEU A 319 -16.62 -20.74 3.69
N ASN A 320 -16.41 -20.57 2.39
CA ASN A 320 -15.44 -19.58 1.91
C ASN A 320 -15.83 -18.17 2.39
N PRO A 321 -14.84 -17.33 2.73
CA PRO A 321 -15.06 -15.92 3.03
C PRO A 321 -15.70 -15.18 1.84
N PRO A 322 -16.48 -14.12 2.10
CA PRO A 322 -17.05 -13.29 1.05
C PRO A 322 -15.94 -12.56 0.28
N THR A 323 -16.18 -12.33 -1.00
CA THR A 323 -15.21 -11.72 -1.93
C THR A 323 -15.38 -10.21 -2.07
N ASP A 324 -16.37 -9.63 -1.40
CA ASP A 324 -16.64 -8.18 -1.34
C ASP A 324 -15.51 -7.35 -0.71
N CYS A 325 -14.49 -8.01 -0.14
CA CYS A 325 -13.28 -7.36 0.35
C CYS A 325 -12.28 -7.02 -0.76
N LEU A 326 -12.49 -7.52 -1.98
CA LEU A 326 -11.64 -7.31 -3.15
C LEU A 326 -12.27 -6.28 -4.09
N SER A 327 -11.42 -5.47 -4.71
CA SER A 327 -11.76 -4.53 -5.78
C SER A 327 -10.82 -4.80 -6.95
N PRO A 328 -11.16 -5.74 -7.85
CA PRO A 328 -10.40 -5.97 -9.08
C PRO A 328 -10.40 -4.72 -9.97
N ILE A 329 -9.49 -4.64 -10.94
CA ILE A 329 -9.45 -3.52 -11.90
C ILE A 329 -10.54 -3.69 -12.96
N GLU A 330 -10.89 -4.93 -13.32
CA GLU A 330 -11.78 -5.34 -14.40
C GLU A 330 -11.14 -5.30 -15.80
N ASP A 331 -11.50 -6.27 -16.64
CA ASP A 331 -10.88 -6.53 -17.95
C ASP A 331 -10.83 -5.31 -18.89
N LEU A 332 -11.95 -4.60 -19.00
CA LEU A 332 -12.07 -3.44 -19.88
C LEU A 332 -11.16 -2.28 -19.44
N LEU A 333 -11.01 -2.10 -18.13
CA LEU A 333 -10.20 -1.04 -17.54
C LEU A 333 -8.71 -1.35 -17.68
N ILE A 334 -8.30 -2.61 -17.52
CA ILE A 334 -6.93 -3.06 -17.82
C ILE A 334 -6.60 -2.81 -19.29
N LYS A 335 -7.51 -3.15 -20.20
CA LYS A 335 -7.31 -2.93 -21.64
C LYS A 335 -7.12 -1.43 -21.95
N LYS A 336 -7.98 -0.56 -21.42
CA LYS A 336 -7.86 0.89 -21.58
C LYS A 336 -6.55 1.45 -21.00
N GLY A 337 -6.17 1.01 -19.79
CA GLY A 337 -4.94 1.45 -19.13
C GLY A 337 -3.69 1.04 -19.91
N LEU A 338 -3.66 -0.19 -20.46
CA LEU A 338 -2.56 -0.67 -21.28
C LEU A 338 -2.45 0.08 -22.61
N SER A 339 -3.56 0.30 -23.32
CA SER A 339 -3.57 1.07 -24.57
C SER A 339 -3.14 2.53 -24.41
N LYS A 340 -3.31 3.12 -23.21
CA LYS A 340 -2.81 4.46 -22.91
C LYS A 340 -1.29 4.50 -22.75
N ALA A 341 -0.71 3.47 -22.13
CA ALA A 341 0.71 3.48 -21.75
C ALA A 341 1.63 2.83 -22.79
N ILE A 342 1.10 1.96 -23.65
CA ILE A 342 1.84 1.20 -24.65
C ILE A 342 1.04 1.21 -25.95
N ASP A 343 1.58 1.83 -27.00
CA ASP A 343 1.02 1.68 -28.34
C ASP A 343 1.21 0.23 -28.80
N SER A 344 0.13 -0.42 -29.22
CA SER A 344 0.12 -1.85 -29.46
C SER A 344 -0.90 -2.26 -30.51
N ARG A 345 -0.57 -3.32 -31.25
CA ARG A 345 -1.44 -3.86 -32.31
C ARG A 345 -2.49 -4.82 -31.75
N PHE A 346 -2.22 -5.42 -30.59
CA PHE A 346 -3.08 -6.41 -29.97
C PHE A 346 -3.02 -6.30 -28.45
N ALA A 347 -4.19 -6.32 -27.81
CA ALA A 347 -4.33 -6.36 -26.36
C ALA A 347 -5.45 -7.34 -25.95
N SER A 348 -5.14 -8.24 -25.02
CA SER A 348 -6.06 -9.22 -24.45
C SER A 348 -5.96 -9.23 -22.94
N THR A 349 -7.09 -9.40 -22.25
CA THR A 349 -7.19 -9.32 -20.79
C THR A 349 -8.10 -10.43 -20.26
N VAL A 350 -7.79 -10.97 -19.08
CA VAL A 350 -8.58 -11.98 -18.40
C VAL A 350 -8.59 -11.72 -16.90
N THR A 351 -9.79 -11.67 -16.32
CA THR A 351 -10.05 -11.65 -14.89
C THR A 351 -10.52 -13.02 -14.45
N ARG A 352 -9.80 -13.66 -13.52
CA ARG A 352 -10.19 -14.97 -12.97
C ARG A 352 -11.20 -14.81 -11.85
N ASP A 353 -11.96 -15.88 -11.59
CA ASP A 353 -12.82 -15.94 -10.40
C ASP A 353 -11.97 -15.89 -9.11
N PRO A 354 -12.46 -15.22 -8.05
CA PRO A 354 -11.74 -15.13 -6.79
C PRO A 354 -11.55 -16.52 -6.15
N GLN A 355 -10.38 -16.72 -5.56
CA GLN A 355 -10.01 -17.94 -4.84
C GLN A 355 -9.60 -17.59 -3.42
N VAL A 356 -9.48 -18.59 -2.53
CA VAL A 356 -9.17 -18.37 -1.11
C VAL A 356 -7.97 -19.23 -0.73
N THR A 357 -6.95 -18.60 -0.14
CA THR A 357 -5.77 -19.28 0.41
C THR A 357 -5.55 -18.84 1.84
N ASN A 358 -5.39 -19.79 2.77
CA ASN A 358 -5.21 -19.52 4.20
C ASN A 358 -6.24 -18.51 4.74
N GLY A 359 -7.49 -18.64 4.32
CA GLY A 359 -8.57 -17.74 4.74
C GLY A 359 -8.57 -16.33 4.15
N ASN A 360 -7.65 -16.01 3.24
CA ASN A 360 -7.61 -14.73 2.53
C ASN A 360 -8.12 -14.92 1.10
N PRO A 361 -9.22 -14.25 0.72
CA PRO A 361 -9.61 -14.11 -0.67
C PRO A 361 -8.51 -13.41 -1.47
N PHE A 362 -8.27 -13.87 -2.69
CA PHE A 362 -7.42 -13.20 -3.66
C PHE A 362 -8.00 -13.38 -5.07
N GLN A 363 -7.71 -12.44 -5.95
CA GLN A 363 -8.14 -12.51 -7.35
C GLN A 363 -6.96 -12.17 -8.26
N VAL A 364 -6.87 -12.84 -9.41
CA VAL A 364 -5.78 -12.66 -10.36
C VAL A 364 -6.32 -12.14 -11.68
N GLU A 365 -5.72 -11.06 -12.16
CA GLU A 365 -6.02 -10.44 -13.44
C GLU A 365 -4.76 -10.42 -14.29
N VAL A 366 -4.87 -10.77 -15.57
CA VAL A 366 -3.75 -10.82 -16.50
C VAL A 366 -4.09 -10.02 -17.74
N GLY A 367 -3.18 -9.14 -18.15
CA GLY A 367 -3.22 -8.43 -19.43
C GLY A 367 -2.01 -8.80 -20.27
N LEU A 368 -2.20 -8.99 -21.57
CA LEU A 368 -1.14 -9.21 -22.54
C LEU A 368 -1.29 -8.21 -23.68
N VAL A 369 -0.17 -7.58 -24.01
CA VAL A 369 -0.06 -6.62 -25.10
C VAL A 369 1.04 -7.09 -26.04
N PHE A 370 0.79 -7.02 -27.35
CA PHE A 370 1.74 -7.47 -28.37
C PHE A 370 1.86 -6.46 -29.52
N GLY A 371 3.11 -6.24 -29.97
CA GLY A 371 3.46 -5.36 -31.08
C GLY A 371 3.55 -3.87 -30.70
N GLY A 372 3.64 -3.02 -31.72
CA GLY A 372 3.83 -1.56 -31.55
C GLY A 372 5.31 -1.19 -31.40
N ASP A 373 5.60 -0.26 -30.49
CA ASP A 373 6.96 0.25 -30.21
C ASP A 373 7.80 -0.67 -29.29
N LEU A 374 7.29 -1.85 -28.97
CA LEU A 374 7.99 -2.80 -28.13
C LEU A 374 9.14 -3.47 -28.90
N ASN A 375 10.33 -3.50 -28.29
CA ASN A 375 11.53 -4.05 -28.92
C ASN A 375 11.47 -5.59 -29.00
N SER A 376 11.54 -6.13 -30.21
CA SER A 376 11.47 -7.57 -30.49
C SER A 376 12.61 -8.39 -29.90
N ASP A 377 13.80 -7.79 -29.78
CA ASP A 377 15.02 -8.54 -29.44
C ASP A 377 15.29 -8.57 -27.92
N SER A 378 14.46 -7.84 -27.17
CA SER A 378 14.55 -7.72 -25.72
C SER A 378 13.64 -8.73 -25.00
N PRO A 379 13.94 -9.09 -23.73
CA PRO A 379 12.99 -9.80 -22.89
C PRO A 379 11.68 -9.02 -22.76
N ILE A 380 10.55 -9.73 -22.71
CA ILE A 380 9.23 -9.12 -22.58
C ILE A 380 9.16 -8.15 -21.37
N GLU A 381 8.37 -7.10 -21.49
CA GLU A 381 8.13 -6.19 -20.36
C GLU A 381 7.14 -6.85 -19.38
N ILE A 382 7.56 -7.01 -18.12
CA ILE A 382 6.71 -7.61 -17.09
C ILE A 382 6.25 -6.52 -16.13
N LEU A 383 4.95 -6.26 -16.11
CA LEU A 383 4.30 -5.31 -15.24
C LEU A 383 3.59 -6.07 -14.10
N ARG A 384 4.11 -5.92 -12.88
CA ARG A 384 3.62 -6.64 -11.70
C ARG A 384 2.89 -5.69 -10.78
N PHE A 385 1.73 -6.11 -10.31
CA PHE A 385 0.89 -5.32 -9.42
C PHE A 385 0.35 -6.17 -8.28
N ALA A 386 0.30 -5.58 -7.09
CA ALA A 386 -0.38 -6.16 -5.94
C ALA A 386 -1.27 -5.09 -5.31
N ASN A 387 -2.55 -5.39 -5.08
CA ASN A 387 -3.53 -4.46 -4.51
C ASN A 387 -3.51 -3.07 -5.18
N ARG A 388 -3.47 -3.04 -6.51
CA ARG A 388 -3.33 -1.82 -7.33
C ARG A 388 -2.04 -1.00 -7.17
N VAL A 389 -1.01 -1.58 -6.52
CA VAL A 389 0.30 -0.95 -6.33
C VAL A 389 1.34 -1.59 -7.26
N PRO A 390 2.11 -0.80 -8.02
CA PRO A 390 3.21 -1.30 -8.86
C PRO A 390 4.37 -1.91 -8.05
N LEU A 391 4.86 -3.07 -8.49
CA LEU A 391 6.04 -3.73 -7.92
C LEU A 391 7.26 -3.56 -8.83
N MET A 392 8.10 -2.57 -8.54
CA MET A 392 9.29 -2.26 -9.36
C MET A 392 10.55 -3.04 -8.97
N TYR A 393 10.66 -3.48 -7.71
CA TYR A 393 11.88 -4.11 -7.19
C TYR A 393 11.76 -5.64 -7.07
N GLN A 394 12.91 -6.30 -6.92
CA GLN A 394 13.03 -7.74 -6.61
C GLN A 394 12.26 -8.67 -7.57
N GLN A 395 12.32 -8.38 -8.88
CA GLN A 395 11.61 -9.16 -9.88
C GLN A 395 12.00 -10.65 -9.88
N GLY A 396 13.28 -10.98 -9.68
CA GLY A 396 13.78 -12.36 -9.76
C GLY A 396 13.27 -13.30 -8.67
N GLY A 397 12.87 -12.77 -7.50
CA GLY A 397 12.29 -13.55 -6.40
C GLY A 397 10.75 -13.51 -6.35
N CYS A 398 10.11 -12.80 -7.26
CA CYS A 398 8.67 -12.60 -7.22
C CYS A 398 7.93 -13.83 -7.79
N LEU A 399 6.92 -14.30 -7.05
CA LEU A 399 6.02 -15.37 -7.48
C LEU A 399 5.40 -15.11 -8.86
N LEU A 400 4.99 -13.86 -9.14
CA LEU A 400 4.39 -13.49 -10.43
C LEU A 400 5.37 -13.68 -11.59
N THR A 401 6.63 -13.30 -11.41
CA THR A 401 7.68 -13.53 -12.40
C THR A 401 7.93 -15.02 -12.59
N LYS A 402 8.04 -15.77 -11.48
CA LYS A 402 8.26 -17.22 -11.52
C LYS A 402 7.12 -17.98 -12.21
N ALA A 403 5.89 -17.51 -12.02
CA ALA A 403 4.72 -18.04 -12.73
C ALA A 403 4.78 -17.76 -14.24
N LEU A 404 5.32 -16.62 -14.66
CA LEU A 404 5.53 -16.35 -16.09
C LEU A 404 6.70 -17.16 -16.67
N GLU A 405 7.77 -17.37 -15.90
CA GLU A 405 8.93 -18.18 -16.31
C GLU A 405 8.60 -19.67 -16.48
N SER A 406 7.57 -20.18 -15.79
CA SER A 406 7.16 -21.58 -15.86
C SER A 406 6.26 -21.92 -17.05
N VAL A 407 5.77 -20.90 -17.78
CA VAL A 407 4.96 -21.08 -19.00
C VAL A 407 5.87 -21.40 -20.19
N ASP A 408 5.44 -22.37 -21.01
CA ASP A 408 6.10 -22.72 -22.28
C ASP A 408 5.65 -21.76 -23.39
N TRP A 409 6.34 -20.62 -23.47
CA TRP A 409 6.01 -19.53 -24.40
C TRP A 409 6.27 -19.87 -25.87
N LYS A 410 7.10 -20.89 -26.15
CA LYS A 410 7.35 -21.35 -27.53
C LYS A 410 6.09 -21.85 -28.21
N ARG A 411 5.20 -22.49 -27.44
CA ARG A 411 3.89 -22.95 -27.94
C ARG A 411 2.96 -21.79 -28.35
N TYR A 412 3.21 -20.61 -27.81
CA TYR A 412 2.44 -19.40 -28.07
C TYR A 412 3.13 -18.45 -29.05
N GLY A 413 4.21 -18.89 -29.72
CA GLY A 413 4.86 -18.13 -30.79
C GLY A 413 5.87 -17.09 -30.34
N LEU A 414 6.26 -17.06 -29.06
CA LEU A 414 7.36 -16.21 -28.58
C LEU A 414 8.67 -16.99 -28.51
N GLU A 415 9.77 -16.29 -28.77
CA GLU A 415 11.11 -16.88 -28.64
C GLU A 415 11.47 -17.04 -27.17
N GLN A 416 11.89 -18.25 -26.78
CA GLN A 416 12.35 -18.52 -25.41
C GLN A 416 13.71 -19.22 -25.48
N PRO A 417 14.82 -18.45 -25.45
CA PRO A 417 16.17 -19.02 -25.48
C PRO A 417 16.36 -19.98 -24.31
N GLY A 418 16.73 -21.23 -24.57
CA GLY A 418 16.93 -22.25 -23.53
C GLY A 418 15.66 -22.93 -22.99
N GLY A 419 14.45 -22.58 -23.47
CA GLY A 419 13.19 -23.26 -23.13
C GLY A 419 12.71 -23.13 -21.68
N ARG A 420 13.39 -22.32 -20.86
CA ARG A 420 13.01 -21.95 -19.50
C ARG A 420 13.37 -20.48 -19.25
N GLY A 421 12.52 -19.75 -18.54
CA GLY A 421 12.76 -18.35 -18.20
C GLY A 421 11.89 -17.37 -18.98
N ILE A 422 12.23 -16.08 -18.91
CA ILE A 422 11.44 -15.02 -19.52
C ILE A 422 11.61 -15.06 -21.05
N PRO A 423 10.51 -15.07 -21.83
CA PRO A 423 10.59 -15.05 -23.29
C PRO A 423 11.12 -13.69 -23.80
N LYS A 424 11.59 -13.70 -25.04
CA LYS A 424 11.93 -12.51 -25.82
C LYS A 424 10.83 -12.23 -26.83
N GLY A 425 10.59 -10.95 -27.08
CA GLY A 425 9.62 -10.51 -28.07
C GLY A 425 9.02 -9.15 -27.75
N PRO A 426 8.29 -8.57 -28.72
CA PRO A 426 7.64 -7.28 -28.58
C PRO A 426 6.32 -7.43 -27.79
N ALA A 427 6.42 -7.91 -26.55
CA ALA A 427 5.25 -8.16 -25.71
C ALA A 427 5.42 -7.56 -24.30
N ALA A 428 4.30 -7.12 -23.74
CA ALA A 428 4.19 -6.72 -22.35
C ALA A 428 3.11 -7.55 -21.65
N VAL A 429 3.43 -8.07 -20.47
CA VAL A 429 2.52 -8.88 -19.66
C VAL A 429 2.28 -8.16 -18.34
N LEU A 430 1.03 -7.82 -18.09
CA LEU A 430 0.51 -7.31 -16.84
C LEU A 430 -0.03 -8.46 -16.01
N VAL A 431 0.39 -8.56 -14.75
CA VAL A 431 -0.19 -9.49 -13.77
C VAL A 431 -0.53 -8.72 -12.51
N HIS A 432 -1.80 -8.73 -12.14
CA HIS A 432 -2.32 -8.12 -10.93
C HIS A 432 -2.83 -9.19 -9.98
N LEU A 433 -2.39 -9.08 -8.72
CA LEU A 433 -2.89 -9.86 -7.59
C LEU A 433 -3.63 -8.93 -6.65
N ALA A 434 -4.95 -9.12 -6.55
CA ALA A 434 -5.86 -8.31 -5.75
C ALA A 434 -6.10 -8.87 -4.36
#